data_AF-A0A3C0IX79-F1
#
_entry.id   AF-A0A3C0IX79-F1
#
_cell.length_a   1.000
_cell.length_b   1.000
_cell.length_c   1.000
_cell.angle_alpha   90.00
_cell.angle_beta   90.00
_cell.angle_gamma   90.00
#
_symmetry.space_group_name_H-M   'P 1'
#
loop_
_entity.id
_entity.type
_entity.pdbx_description
1 polymer ?
#
loop_
_entity_poly.entity_id
_entity_poly.type
_entity_poly.pdbx_seq_one_letter_code
_entity_poly.pdbx_strand_id
1 'polypeptide(L)' 'IFGSFKVADSIARAKMLHQAEDILMNEMPIMPIYFYVNQNVMKPWVKGAVRSPLGFIDFRGAYVLEHK' A
#
# COMPACT_ATOMS: atom_id res chain seq x y z
N ILE A 1 6.06 11.80 -18.96
CA ILE A 1 5.70 10.62 -18.13
C ILE A 1 6.94 9.80 -17.73
N PHE A 2 7.82 9.38 -18.66
CA PHE A 2 9.05 8.59 -18.33
C PHE A 2 10.21 9.34 -17.62
N GLY A 3 10.05 10.62 -17.28
CA GLY A 3 11.11 11.44 -16.66
C GLY A 3 11.15 11.39 -15.13
N SER A 4 10.06 10.97 -14.47
CA SER A 4 9.92 11.01 -13.01
C SER A 4 11.01 10.22 -12.27
N PHE A 5 11.43 9.08 -12.83
CA PHE A 5 12.52 8.25 -12.28
C PHE A 5 13.90 8.92 -12.28
N LYS A 6 14.12 9.96 -13.08
CA LYS A 6 15.41 10.65 -13.20
C LYS A 6 15.52 11.88 -12.30
N VAL A 7 14.41 12.32 -11.70
CA VAL A 7 14.40 13.51 -10.82
C VAL A 7 14.74 13.07 -9.40
N ALA A 8 15.83 13.60 -8.83
CA ALA A 8 16.27 13.28 -7.48
C ALA A 8 15.37 13.94 -6.41
N ASP A 9 14.93 15.18 -6.65
CA ASP A 9 14.07 15.94 -5.74
C ASP A 9 12.67 15.28 -5.59
N SER A 10 12.23 15.09 -4.35
CA SER A 10 10.99 14.38 -4.05
C SER A 10 9.74 15.19 -4.37
N ILE A 11 9.78 16.51 -4.20
CA ILE A 11 8.65 17.40 -4.43
C ILE A 11 8.36 17.50 -5.93
N ALA A 12 9.40 17.72 -6.74
CA ALA A 12 9.29 17.75 -8.19
C ALA A 12 8.79 16.40 -8.75
N ARG A 13 9.28 15.28 -8.21
CA ARG A 13 8.84 13.94 -8.61
C ARG A 13 7.36 13.69 -8.28
N ALA A 14 6.90 14.07 -7.09
CA ALA A 14 5.49 13.96 -6.71
C ALA A 14 4.58 14.79 -7.64
N LYS A 15 4.98 16.03 -7.96
CA LYS A 15 4.24 16.88 -8.91
C LYS A 15 4.09 16.23 -10.29
N MET A 16 5.15 15.60 -10.79
CA MET A 16 5.11 14.90 -12.09
C MET A 16 4.21 13.65 -12.07
N LEU A 17 4.10 12.96 -10.92
CA LEU A 17 3.20 11.81 -10.77
C LEU A 17 1.73 12.26 -10.75
N HIS A 18 1.41 13.34 -10.04
CA HIS A 18 0.05 13.89 -10.05
C HIS A 18 -0.37 14.36 -11.44
N GLN A 19 0.53 14.99 -12.20
CA GLN A 19 0.24 15.33 -13.60
C GLN A 19 -0.05 14.11 -14.47
N ALA A 20 0.57 12.96 -14.18
CA ALA A 20 0.28 11.72 -14.89
C ALA A 20 -1.09 11.12 -14.45
N GLU A 21 -1.44 11.23 -13.17
CA GLU A 21 -2.77 10.88 -12.66
C GLU A 21 -3.86 11.74 -13.31
N ASP A 22 -3.64 13.05 -13.47
CA ASP A 22 -4.60 13.96 -14.14
C ASP A 22 -4.87 13.54 -15.59
N ILE A 23 -3.82 13.19 -16.34
CA ILE A 23 -3.95 12.68 -17.72
C ILE A 23 -4.74 11.36 -17.72
N LEU A 24 -4.43 10.46 -16.79
CA LEU A 24 -5.13 9.18 -16.65
C LEU A 24 -6.63 9.38 -16.37
N MET A 25 -6.99 10.36 -15.54
CA MET A 25 -8.40 10.67 -15.25
C MET A 25 -9.09 11.35 -16.44
N ASN A 26 -8.40 12.21 -17.18
CA ASN A 26 -8.97 12.89 -18.35
C ASN A 26 -9.22 11.95 -19.54
N GLU A 27 -8.31 11.01 -19.79
CA GLU A 27 -8.43 10.05 -20.89
C GLU A 27 -9.35 8.86 -20.54
N MET A 28 -9.70 8.69 -19.25
CA MET A 28 -10.54 7.62 -18.71
C MET A 28 -10.27 6.21 -19.30
N PRO A 29 -9.00 5.75 -19.47
CA PRO A 29 -8.74 4.40 -19.98
C PRO A 29 -9.03 3.31 -18.94
N ILE A 30 -9.13 3.68 -17.66
CA ILE A 30 -9.48 2.79 -16.55
C ILE A 30 -10.56 3.45 -15.67
N MET A 31 -11.40 2.63 -15.03
CA MET A 31 -12.43 3.09 -14.11
C MET A 31 -12.10 2.65 -12.68
N PRO A 32 -11.51 3.53 -11.84
CA PRO A 32 -11.25 3.22 -10.44
C PRO A 32 -12.57 3.18 -9.65
N ILE A 33 -12.88 2.03 -9.04
CA ILE A 33 -14.14 1.84 -8.29
C ILE A 33 -13.91 2.03 -6.78
N TYR A 34 -12.84 1.48 -6.22
CA TYR A 34 -12.48 1.63 -4.81
C TYR A 34 -11.00 1.30 -4.55
N PHE A 35 -10.47 1.80 -3.43
CA PHE A 35 -9.16 1.41 -2.90
C PHE A 35 -9.32 0.25 -1.92
N TYR A 36 -8.46 -0.76 -2.05
CA TYR A 36 -8.53 -1.96 -1.23
C TYR A 36 -8.12 -1.71 0.22
N VAL A 37 -8.84 -2.34 1.14
CA VAL A 37 -8.45 -2.46 2.55
C VAL A 37 -7.99 -3.89 2.83
N ASN A 38 -6.85 -4.05 3.50
CA ASN A 38 -6.34 -5.36 3.88
C ASN A 38 -7.03 -5.84 5.17
N GLN A 39 -8.23 -6.41 5.04
CA GLN A 39 -8.97 -6.98 6.17
C GLN A 39 -8.35 -8.31 6.59
N ASN A 40 -7.71 -8.33 7.76
CA ASN A 40 -7.07 -9.52 8.30
C ASN A 40 -7.68 -9.86 9.67
N VAL A 41 -8.23 -11.06 9.80
CA VAL A 41 -8.75 -11.57 11.07
C VAL A 41 -7.62 -12.28 11.81
N MET A 42 -7.35 -11.86 13.04
CA MET A 42 -6.34 -12.49 13.90
C MET A 42 -6.95 -12.71 15.27
N LYS A 43 -6.77 -13.91 15.81
CA LYS A 43 -7.29 -14.25 17.14
C LYS A 43 -6.62 -13.37 18.20
N PRO A 44 -7.34 -12.95 19.26
CA PRO A 44 -6.80 -12.03 20.28
C PRO A 44 -5.53 -12.53 20.99
N TRP A 45 -5.36 -13.86 21.07
CA TRP A 45 -4.23 -14.53 21.72
C TRP A 45 -2.98 -14.66 20.84
N VAL A 46 -3.07 -14.34 19.54
CA VAL A 46 -1.91 -14.30 18.65
C VAL A 46 -1.29 -12.90 18.72
N LYS A 47 -0.07 -12.80 19.23
CA LYS A 47 0.69 -11.56 19.36
C LYS A 47 1.99 -11.65 18.58
N GLY A 48 2.60 -10.50 18.27
CA GLY A 48 3.90 -10.43 17.59
C GLY A 48 3.86 -10.62 16.06
N ALA A 49 2.69 -10.83 15.46
CA ALA A 49 2.54 -10.82 14.01
C ALA A 49 2.51 -9.38 13.48
N VAL A 50 3.37 -9.07 12.50
CA VAL A 50 3.47 -7.73 11.89
C VAL A 50 2.68 -7.71 10.58
N ARG A 51 1.79 -6.74 10.43
CA ARG A 51 1.03 -6.52 9.19
C ARG A 51 1.75 -5.47 8.35
N SER A 52 2.23 -5.88 7.17
CA SER A 52 2.83 -4.95 6.22
C SER A 52 1.75 -4.15 5.49
N PRO A 53 1.96 -2.85 5.22
CA PRO A 53 1.09 -2.07 4.33
C PRO A 53 0.96 -2.67 2.93
N LEU A 54 1.95 -3.48 2.50
CA LEU A 54 1.94 -4.20 1.22
C LEU A 54 1.06 -5.46 1.23
N GLY A 55 0.40 -5.78 2.34
CA GLY A 55 -0.53 -6.91 2.47
C GLY A 55 0.09 -8.20 3.02
N PHE A 56 1.41 -8.27 3.16
CA PHE A 56 2.07 -9.43 3.77
C PHE A 56 1.92 -9.44 5.30
N ILE A 57 1.74 -10.63 5.87
CA ILE A 57 1.79 -10.82 7.32
C ILE A 57 3.08 -11.55 7.66
N ASP A 58 3.90 -10.93 8.49
CA ASP A 58 5.13 -11.52 9.00
C ASP A 58 4.86 -12.21 10.33
N PHE A 59 5.02 -13.53 10.35
CA PHE A 59 4.81 -14.39 11.51
C PHE A 59 6.11 -14.76 12.24
N ARG A 60 7.28 -14.25 11.82
CA ARG A 60 8.58 -14.64 12.43
C ARG A 60 8.66 -14.30 13.91
N GLY A 61 8.02 -13.21 14.33
CA GLY A 61 7.91 -12.81 15.74
C GLY A 61 6.60 -13.22 16.41
N ALA A 62 5.76 -14.01 15.73
CA ALA A 62 4.44 -14.34 16.24
C ALA A 62 4.50 -15.43 17.32
N TYR A 63 3.76 -15.25 18.39
CA TYR A 63 3.59 -16.22 19.46
C TYR A 63 2.14 -16.27 19.93
N VAL A 64 1.77 -17.40 20.55
CA VAL A 64 0.44 -17.64 21.10
C VAL A 64 0.52 -17.48 22.61
N LEU A 65 -0.26 -16.54 23.16
CA LEU A 65 -0.53 -16.50 24.59
C LEU A 65 -1.42 -17.69 24.95
N GLU A 66 -1.10 -18.36 26.05
CA GLU A 66 -1.78 -19.57 26.52
C GLU A 66 -3.31 -19.42 26.39
N HIS A 67 -3.92 -20.38 25.70
CA HIS A 67 -5.34 -20.42 25.44
C HIS A 67 -5.91 -21.65 26.15
N LYS A 68 -6.95 -21.48 26.96
CA LYS A 68 -7.69 -22.59 27.57
C LYS A 68 -8.43 -23.40 26.50
#